data_AF-A0A0S8KUH0-F1
#
_entry.id   AF-A0A0S8KUH0-F1
#
_cell.length_a   1.000
_cell.length_b   1.000
_cell.length_c   1.000
_cell.angle_alpha   90.00
_cell.angle_beta   90.00
_cell.angle_gamma   90.00
#
_symmetry.space_group_name_H-M   'P 1'
#
loop_
_entity.id
_entity.type
_entity.pdbx_description
1 polymer ?
#
loop_
_entity_poly.entity_id
_entity_poly.type
_entity_poly.pdbx_seq_one_letter_code
_entity_poly.pdbx_strand_id
1 'polypeptide(L)'
;MQARKAIVAGQFYPARHDACVEEIKAYLEAATPSVPLPDTIVAGIVPHAGWMFSGSPAAMVFSAIKQQHEKVHTFVIFGAAHGYYGQSPAVYEAGSW
;
A
#
# COMPACT_ATOMS: atom_id res chain seq x y z
N MET A 1 1.41 -23.41 2.32
CA MET A 1 1.83 -22.30 1.43
C MET A 1 2.93 -21.53 2.14
N GLN A 2 3.99 -21.14 1.43
CA GLN A 2 5.09 -20.37 2.00
C GLN A 2 4.69 -18.88 2.06
N ALA A 3 4.82 -18.27 3.24
CA ALA A 3 4.56 -16.85 3.43
C ALA A 3 5.86 -16.05 3.23
N ARG A 4 5.80 -14.96 2.45
CA ARG A 4 6.93 -14.07 2.22
C ARG A 4 7.25 -13.32 3.52
N LYS A 5 8.50 -13.39 3.99
CA LYS A 5 8.93 -12.65 5.19
C LYS A 5 8.91 -11.13 4.94
N ALA A 6 8.31 -10.38 5.86
CA ALA A 6 8.34 -8.92 5.89
C ALA A 6 9.72 -8.39 6.35
N ILE A 7 10.70 -8.40 5.44
CA ILE A 7 12.12 -8.13 5.78
C ILE A 7 12.46 -6.68 6.16
N VAL A 8 11.58 -5.71 5.86
CA VAL A 8 11.78 -4.28 6.20
C VAL A 8 10.92 -3.82 7.39
N ALA A 9 10.18 -4.74 8.01
CA ALA A 9 9.40 -4.48 9.21
C ALA A 9 10.34 -4.10 10.37
N GLY A 10 9.97 -3.07 11.13
CA GLY A 10 10.83 -2.45 12.15
C GLY A 10 11.83 -1.43 11.62
N GLN A 11 11.88 -1.21 10.29
CA GLN A 11 12.73 -0.19 9.66
C GLN A 11 11.89 0.84 8.88
N PHE A 12 11.06 0.36 7.95
CA PHE A 12 10.24 1.24 7.10
C PHE A 12 8.86 1.51 7.71
N TYR A 13 8.39 0.57 8.53
CA TYR A 13 7.12 0.62 9.25
C TYR A 13 7.27 -0.22 10.53
N PRO A 14 6.34 -0.12 11.50
CA PRO A 14 6.44 -0.85 12.75
C PRO A 14 6.58 -2.36 12.55
N ALA A 15 7.32 -3.04 13.44
CA ALA A 15 7.45 -4.50 13.36
C ALA A 15 6.24 -5.26 13.93
N ARG A 16 5.46 -4.61 14.80
CA ARG A 16 4.34 -5.22 15.50
C ARG A 16 3.03 -4.91 14.78
N HIS A 17 2.17 -5.92 14.70
CA HIS A 17 0.86 -5.81 14.08
C HIS A 17 0.00 -4.68 14.66
N ASP A 18 -0.08 -4.58 15.99
CA ASP A 18 -0.90 -3.56 16.66
C ASP A 18 -0.41 -2.14 16.34
N ALA A 19 0.91 -1.92 16.40
CA ALA A 19 1.50 -0.64 16.02
C ALA A 19 1.23 -0.29 14.55
N CYS A 20 1.31 -1.27 13.63
CA CYS A 20 0.96 -1.05 12.23
C CYS A 20 -0.50 -0.63 12.07
N VAL A 21 -1.42 -1.33 12.73
CA VAL A 21 -2.86 -1.03 12.65
C VAL A 21 -3.17 0.36 13.17
N GLU A 22 -2.59 0.75 14.30
CA GLU A 22 -2.82 2.09 14.86
C GLU A 22 -2.26 3.21 13.97
N GLU A 23 -1.07 3.02 13.39
CA GLU A 23 -0.50 4.01 12.47
C GLU A 23 -1.30 4.12 11.16
N ILE A 24 -1.76 2.99 10.60
CA ILE A 24 -2.64 2.98 9.41
C ILE A 24 -3.96 3.71 9.72
N LYS A 25 -4.61 3.43 10.86
CA LYS A 25 -5.85 4.12 11.25
C LYS A 25 -5.63 5.62 11.35
N ALA A 26 -4.57 6.04 12.02
CA ALA A 26 -4.24 7.46 12.16
C ALA A 26 -4.07 8.15 10.79
N TYR A 27 -3.39 7.51 9.84
CA TYR A 27 -3.28 8.05 8.49
C TYR A 27 -4.60 8.08 7.73
N LEU A 28 -5.43 7.03 7.84
CA LEU A 28 -6.74 6.97 7.17
C LEU A 28 -7.73 7.99 7.74
N GLU A 29 -7.71 8.23 9.05
CA GLU A 29 -8.55 9.24 9.71
C GLU A 29 -8.15 10.66 9.30
N ALA A 30 -6.84 10.92 9.14
CA ALA A 30 -6.33 12.20 8.66
C ALA A 30 -6.48 12.38 7.13
N ALA A 31 -6.67 11.30 6.37
CA ALA A 31 -6.74 11.33 4.92
C ALA A 31 -8.10 11.84 4.43
N THR A 32 -8.12 13.12 4.02
CA THR A 32 -9.29 13.75 3.39
C THR A 32 -8.95 14.10 1.94
N PRO A 33 -9.43 13.34 0.93
CA PRO A 33 -9.32 13.75 -0.46
C PRO A 33 -10.00 15.12 -0.64
N SER A 34 -9.23 16.13 -1.02
CA SER A 34 -9.69 17.52 -1.13
C SER A 34 -10.15 17.91 -2.53
N VAL A 35 -10.10 16.97 -3.47
CA VAL A 35 -10.45 17.18 -4.88
C VAL A 35 -11.63 16.28 -5.28
N PRO A 36 -12.43 16.70 -6.28
CA PRO A 36 -13.43 15.82 -6.88
C PRO A 36 -12.76 14.53 -7.35
N LEU A 37 -13.34 13.41 -6.92
CA LEU A 37 -12.88 12.09 -7.30
C LEU A 37 -13.64 11.63 -8.56
N PRO A 38 -13.03 10.80 -9.42
CA PRO A 38 -13.75 10.18 -10.51
C PRO A 38 -14.79 9.19 -9.97
N ASP A 39 -15.87 8.99 -10.72
CA ASP A 39 -16.96 8.05 -10.38
C ASP A 39 -16.46 6.61 -10.17
N THR A 40 -15.33 6.25 -10.79
CA THR A 40 -14.70 4.94 -10.64
C THR A 40 -13.19 5.09 -10.64
N ILE A 41 -12.54 4.62 -9.58
CA ILE A 41 -11.07 4.57 -9.48
C ILE A 41 -10.60 3.17 -9.89
N VAL A 42 -9.87 3.08 -11.00
CA VAL A 42 -9.30 1.79 -11.49
C VAL A 42 -7.85 1.58 -11.06
N ALA A 43 -7.14 2.66 -10.72
CA ALA A 43 -5.74 2.61 -10.31
C ALA A 43 -5.38 3.86 -9.47
N GLY A 44 -4.29 3.75 -8.69
CA GLY A 44 -3.71 4.85 -7.94
C GLY A 44 -2.19 4.69 -7.83
N ILE A 45 -1.48 5.79 -7.60
CA ILE A 45 -0.03 5.81 -7.40
C ILE A 45 0.24 6.18 -5.95
N VAL A 46 1.01 5.34 -5.25
CA VAL A 46 1.43 5.60 -3.86
C VAL A 46 2.95 5.63 -3.74
N PRO A 47 3.52 6.46 -2.84
CA PRO A 47 4.93 6.38 -2.49
C PRO A 47 5.25 5.10 -1.70
N HIS A 48 6.53 4.72 -1.66
CA HIS A 48 7.01 3.50 -0.99
C HIS A 48 8.17 3.73 0.00
N ALA A 49 8.35 4.97 0.48
CA ALA A 49 9.32 5.26 1.53
C ALA A 49 8.85 4.71 2.89
N GLY A 50 9.60 4.98 3.96
CA GLY A 50 9.12 4.69 5.31
C GLY A 50 7.79 5.41 5.61
N TRP A 51 6.93 4.79 6.42
CA TRP A 51 5.56 5.29 6.71
C TRP A 51 5.58 6.70 7.30
N MET A 52 6.54 7.01 8.16
CA MET A 52 6.76 8.36 8.70
C MET A 52 6.75 9.46 7.62
N PHE A 53 7.28 9.18 6.43
CA PHE A 53 7.37 10.15 5.34
C PHE A 53 6.27 10.01 4.28
N SER A 54 5.68 8.82 4.17
CA SER A 54 4.88 8.45 3.00
C SER A 54 3.51 7.84 3.32
N GLY A 55 3.23 7.58 4.59
CA GLY A 55 1.98 6.99 5.04
C GLY A 55 0.77 7.89 4.78
N SER A 56 0.87 9.18 5.09
CA SER A 56 -0.19 10.16 4.82
C SER A 56 -0.58 10.25 3.34
N PRO A 57 0.35 10.50 2.38
CA PRO A 57 0.00 10.52 0.96
C PRO A 57 -0.47 9.17 0.43
N ALA A 58 0.03 8.04 0.93
CA ALA A 58 -0.51 6.73 0.57
C ALA A 58 -1.96 6.54 1.05
N ALA A 59 -2.27 6.96 2.29
CA ALA A 59 -3.61 6.87 2.86
C ALA A 59 -4.63 7.72 2.10
N MET A 60 -4.25 8.87 1.55
CA MET A 60 -5.15 9.66 0.67
C MET A 60 -5.66 8.84 -0.52
N VAL A 61 -4.79 8.04 -1.15
CA VAL A 61 -5.16 7.20 -2.30
C VAL A 61 -6.08 6.06 -1.87
N PHE A 62 -5.76 5.36 -0.78
CA PHE A 62 -6.61 4.28 -0.29
C PHE A 62 -7.96 4.79 0.24
N SER A 63 -8.00 5.96 0.86
CA SER A 63 -9.25 6.62 1.26
C SER A 63 -10.10 7.00 0.05
N ALA A 64 -9.50 7.53 -1.02
CA ALA A 64 -10.22 7.80 -2.26
C ALA A 64 -10.84 6.54 -2.87
N ILE A 65 -10.09 5.43 -2.92
CA ILE A 65 -10.61 4.13 -3.39
C ILE A 65 -11.77 3.66 -2.51
N LYS A 66 -11.64 3.73 -1.18
CA LYS A 66 -12.68 3.35 -0.23
C LYS A 66 -13.96 4.19 -0.39
N GLN A 67 -13.83 5.46 -0.75
CA GLN A 67 -14.99 6.33 -0.97
C GLN A 67 -15.75 5.98 -2.25
N GLN A 68 -15.06 5.56 -3.33
CA GLN A 68 -15.69 5.27 -4.62
C GLN A 68 -16.11 3.81 -4.81
N HIS A 69 -15.64 2.91 -3.95
CA HIS A 69 -15.94 1.48 -4.06
C HIS A 69 -16.45 0.94 -2.73
N GLU A 70 -17.67 0.40 -2.74
CA GLU A 70 -18.21 -0.35 -1.59
C GLU A 70 -17.33 -1.57 -1.27
N LYS A 71 -16.77 -2.21 -2.32
CA LYS A 71 -15.94 -3.40 -2.18
C LYS A 71 -14.86 -3.48 -3.26
N VAL A 72 -13.63 -3.79 -2.82
CA VAL A 72 -12.51 -4.13 -3.70
C VAL A 72 -12.12 -5.59 -3.43
N HIS A 73 -12.16 -6.42 -4.47
CA HIS A 73 -11.84 -7.84 -4.35
C HIS A 73 -10.34 -8.13 -4.48
N THR A 74 -9.64 -7.36 -5.33
CA THR A 74 -8.26 -7.63 -5.69
C THR A 74 -7.50 -6.32 -5.85
N PHE A 75 -6.32 -6.25 -5.21
CA PHE A 75 -5.32 -5.25 -5.50
C PHE A 75 -4.19 -5.88 -6.32
N VAL A 76 -3.81 -5.25 -7.42
CA VAL A 76 -2.61 -5.58 -8.18
C VAL A 76 -1.57 -4.49 -7.91
N ILE A 77 -0.46 -4.86 -7.29
CA ILE A 77 0.58 -3.91 -6.87
C ILE A 77 1.77 -4.02 -7.82
N PHE A 78 2.06 -2.92 -8.51
CA PHE A 78 3.27 -2.76 -9.32
C PHE A 78 4.32 -1.97 -8.52
N GLY A 79 5.54 -2.50 -8.44
CA GLY A 79 6.63 -1.85 -7.72
C GLY A 79 7.93 -1.88 -8.53
N ALA A 80 8.75 -0.85 -8.37
CA ALA A 80 10.06 -0.79 -9.00
C ALA A 80 11.04 -1.75 -8.29
N ALA A 81 11.79 -2.50 -9.08
CA ALA A 81 12.90 -3.30 -8.60
C ALA A 81 14.11 -2.40 -8.30
N HIS A 82 14.45 -2.24 -7.02
CA HIS A 82 15.64 -1.50 -6.58
C HIS A 82 16.90 -2.39 -6.50
N GLY A 83 16.75 -3.68 -6.77
CA GLY A 83 17.84 -4.62 -7.00
C GLY A 83 17.69 -5.27 -8.38
N TYR A 84 18.68 -6.06 -8.80
CA TYR A 84 18.62 -6.75 -10.10
C TYR A 84 17.88 -8.08 -10.00
N TYR A 85 16.83 -8.26 -10.82
CA TYR A 85 16.04 -9.49 -10.91
C TYR A 85 15.96 -10.02 -12.36
N GLY A 86 16.83 -9.54 -13.24
CA GLY A 86 16.78 -9.82 -14.68
C GLY A 86 16.28 -8.63 -15.50
N GLN A 87 16.16 -8.85 -16.81
CA GLN A 87 15.75 -7.83 -17.79
C GLN A 87 14.24 -7.77 -18.02
N SER A 88 13.49 -8.73 -17.46
CA SER A 88 12.04 -8.87 -17.66
C SER A 88 11.27 -8.54 -16.37
N PRO A 89 10.01 -8.09 -16.47
CA PRO A 89 9.13 -7.99 -15.31
C PRO A 89 8.99 -9.34 -14.60
N ALA A 90 8.91 -9.30 -13.28
CA ALA A 90 8.77 -10.49 -12.45
C ALA A 90 7.44 -10.47 -11.67
N VAL A 91 6.85 -11.65 -11.47
CA VAL A 91 5.64 -11.84 -10.65
C VAL A 91 5.93 -12.84 -9.55
N TYR A 92 5.38 -12.60 -8.36
CA TYR A 92 5.40 -13.59 -7.28
C TYR A 92 4.30 -14.62 -7.56
N GLU A 93 4.69 -15.75 -8.16
CA GLU A 93 3.75 -16.69 -8.81
C GLU A 93 2.90 -17.53 -7.85
N ALA A 94 3.34 -17.77 -6.62
CA ALA A 94 2.65 -18.62 -5.66
C ALA A 94 2.99 -18.27 -4.20
N GLY A 95 2.09 -18.64 -3.28
CA GLY A 95 2.25 -18.43 -1.84
C GLY A 95 1.40 -17.28 -1.31
N SER A 96 1.81 -16.72 -0.17
CA SER A 96 1.13 -15.57 0.44
C SER A 96 2.13 -14.46 0.76
N TRP A 97 1.64 -13.22 0.71
CA TRP A 97 2.36 -12.05 1.20
C TRP A 97 1.88 -11.73 2.62
#